data_AF-A0A1Y3NRZ6-F1
#
_entry.id   AF-A0A1Y3NRZ6-F1
#
_cell.length_a   1.000
_cell.length_b   1.000
_cell.length_c   1.000
_cell.angle_alpha   90.00
_cell.angle_beta   90.00
_cell.angle_gamma   90.00
#
_symmetry.space_group_name_H-M   'P 1'
#
loop_
_entity.id
_entity.type
_entity.pdbx_description
1 polymer ?
#
loop_
_entity_poly.entity_id
_entity_poly.type
_entity_poly.pdbx_seq_one_letter_code
_entity_poly.pdbx_strand_id
1 'polypeptide(L)'
;YVNENLITLIPNELGNLKNLKLFENCVVSIPDVLSKNSQLHVGIDNNKGVKCPNYGKCGKSFGQCPNGQCCSKKGYCGKTAAFCSPSKGCQSEFGTCKCGDGFGQCSNNQCCSKKGYCGTGAAYCSSKKGCQSEFGTCKCGKGYGQCSSNQCCSKKGYCGTGAAYCSSTKGCQSEFGTCKCGKGYGQCSSNQCCSKKGYCGKTSAYCSVVKGCQSEFGVCN
;
A
#
# COMPACT_ATOMS: atom_id res chain seq x y z
N TYR A 1 11.93 -32.58 -24.18
CA TYR A 1 12.84 -32.87 -23.05
C TYR A 1 14.04 -31.97 -23.23
N VAL A 2 14.36 -31.15 -22.23
CA VAL A 2 15.52 -30.25 -22.30
C VAL A 2 16.33 -30.43 -21.03
N ASN A 3 17.51 -31.04 -21.19
CA ASN A 3 18.34 -31.46 -20.07
C ASN A 3 19.69 -30.75 -20.13
N GLU A 4 20.29 -30.47 -18.96
CA GLU A 4 21.68 -30.03 -18.83
C GLU A 4 22.04 -28.68 -19.50
N ASN A 5 21.10 -27.77 -19.69
CA ASN A 5 21.38 -26.43 -20.23
C ASN A 5 21.45 -25.37 -19.11
N LEU A 6 21.53 -24.09 -19.48
CA LEU A 6 21.49 -22.94 -18.56
C LEU A 6 20.19 -22.14 -18.69
N ILE A 7 19.08 -22.81 -19.04
CA ILE A 7 17.79 -22.14 -19.22
C ILE A 7 17.32 -21.56 -17.89
N THR A 8 17.02 -20.26 -17.88
CA THR A 8 16.58 -19.52 -16.69
C THR A 8 15.09 -19.14 -16.73
N LEU A 9 14.49 -19.11 -17.91
CA LEU A 9 13.10 -18.69 -18.15
C LEU A 9 12.36 -19.69 -19.02
N ILE A 10 11.07 -19.89 -18.74
CA ILE A 10 10.16 -20.68 -19.58
C ILE A 10 9.23 -19.69 -20.32
N PRO A 11 9.21 -19.69 -21.67
CA PRO A 11 8.26 -18.90 -22.46
C PRO A 11 6.81 -19.37 -22.27
N ASN A 12 5.84 -18.44 -22.31
CA ASN A 12 4.41 -18.75 -22.12
C ASN A 12 3.84 -19.59 -23.30
N GLU A 13 4.47 -19.51 -24.46
CA GLU A 13 4.06 -20.13 -25.72
C GLU A 13 4.17 -21.67 -25.67
N LEU A 14 4.88 -22.21 -24.67
CA LEU A 14 5.03 -23.66 -24.46
C LEU A 14 3.76 -24.34 -23.91
N GLY A 15 2.66 -23.59 -23.71
CA GLY A 15 1.39 -24.10 -23.23
C GLY A 15 0.71 -25.13 -24.15
N ASN A 16 1.09 -25.18 -25.43
CA ASN A 16 0.52 -26.14 -26.39
C ASN A 16 1.12 -27.54 -26.29
N LEU A 17 2.16 -27.74 -25.47
CA LEU A 17 2.79 -29.03 -25.26
C LEU A 17 1.94 -29.92 -24.33
N LYS A 18 2.03 -31.24 -24.50
CA LYS A 18 1.47 -32.21 -23.53
C LYS A 18 2.41 -32.48 -22.35
N ASN A 19 3.72 -32.42 -22.59
CA ASN A 19 4.76 -32.73 -21.61
C ASN A 19 5.95 -31.77 -21.76
N LEU A 20 6.34 -31.12 -20.67
CA LEU A 20 7.56 -30.31 -20.56
C LEU A 20 8.39 -30.83 -19.39
N LYS A 21 9.53 -31.46 -19.69
CA LYS A 21 10.49 -31.89 -18.66
C LYS A 21 11.79 -31.11 -18.81
N LEU A 22 12.18 -30.47 -17.72
CA LEU A 22 13.37 -29.63 -17.57
C LEU A 22 14.24 -30.22 -16.46
N PHE A 23 15.33 -30.89 -16.84
CA PHE A 23 16.25 -31.52 -15.89
C PHE A 23 17.61 -30.81 -15.93
N GLU A 24 18.22 -30.50 -14.77
CA GLU A 24 19.55 -29.86 -14.71
C GLU A 24 19.67 -28.57 -15.54
N ASN A 25 18.67 -27.70 -15.44
CA ASN A 25 18.75 -26.33 -15.96
C ASN A 25 18.86 -25.31 -14.82
N CYS A 26 18.49 -24.06 -15.03
CA CYS A 26 18.51 -22.99 -14.04
C CYS A 26 17.14 -22.32 -13.86
N VAL A 27 16.06 -23.05 -14.11
CA VAL A 27 14.70 -22.52 -14.06
C VAL A 27 14.21 -22.39 -12.61
N VAL A 28 13.78 -21.18 -12.26
CA VAL A 28 13.36 -20.79 -10.90
C VAL A 28 11.84 -20.84 -10.68
N SER A 29 11.05 -20.81 -11.75
CA SER A 29 9.59 -20.77 -11.67
C SER A 29 8.93 -21.20 -12.97
N ILE A 30 7.75 -21.80 -12.86
CA ILE A 30 6.86 -22.03 -13.99
C ILE A 30 5.93 -20.81 -14.12
N PRO A 31 5.78 -20.21 -15.31
CA PRO A 31 4.78 -19.18 -15.55
C PRO A 31 3.37 -19.64 -15.18
N ASP A 32 2.58 -18.75 -14.57
CA ASP A 32 1.20 -19.03 -14.15
C ASP A 32 0.33 -19.67 -15.25
N VAL A 33 0.54 -19.24 -16.50
CA VAL A 33 -0.19 -19.75 -17.67
C VAL A 33 0.08 -21.25 -17.86
N LEU A 34 1.34 -21.66 -17.71
CA LEU A 34 1.75 -23.05 -17.84
C LEU A 34 1.38 -23.87 -16.61
N SER A 35 1.50 -23.30 -15.40
CA SER A 35 1.19 -24.01 -14.15
C SER A 35 -0.31 -24.29 -13.98
N LYS A 36 -1.18 -23.49 -14.62
CA LYS A 36 -2.64 -23.66 -14.57
C LYS A 36 -3.19 -24.50 -15.72
N ASN A 37 -2.36 -24.88 -16.69
CA ASN A 37 -2.79 -25.69 -17.81
C ASN A 37 -2.92 -27.17 -17.39
N SER A 38 -4.14 -27.67 -17.29
CA SER A 38 -4.43 -29.06 -16.90
C SER A 38 -4.02 -30.11 -17.95
N GLN A 39 -3.76 -29.70 -19.19
CA GLN A 39 -3.34 -30.58 -20.29
C GLN A 39 -1.82 -30.72 -20.40
N LEU A 40 -1.06 -29.88 -19.67
CA LEU A 40 0.39 -29.84 -19.71
C LEU A 40 0.97 -30.43 -18.43
N HIS A 41 1.68 -31.55 -18.54
CA HIS A 41 2.50 -32.06 -17.45
C HIS A 41 3.88 -31.40 -17.45
N VAL A 42 4.21 -30.69 -16.36
CA VAL A 42 5.51 -30.02 -16.19
C VAL A 42 6.32 -30.70 -15.08
N GLY A 43 7.51 -31.20 -15.43
CA GLY A 43 8.49 -31.73 -14.49
C GLY A 43 9.74 -30.87 -14.44
N ILE A 44 10.16 -30.44 -13.24
CA ILE A 44 11.37 -29.63 -13.01
C ILE A 44 12.20 -30.25 -11.90
N ASP A 45 13.39 -30.74 -12.25
CA ASP A 45 14.28 -31.45 -11.32
C ASP A 45 15.71 -30.94 -11.46
N ASN A 46 16.47 -30.86 -10.36
CA ASN A 46 17.87 -30.39 -10.32
C ASN A 46 18.11 -29.02 -11.01
N ASN A 47 17.13 -28.11 -11.00
CA ASN A 47 17.21 -26.80 -11.66
C ASN A 47 17.90 -25.69 -10.82
N LYS A 48 18.73 -26.10 -9.86
CA LYS A 48 19.43 -25.22 -8.90
C LYS A 48 20.78 -25.86 -8.55
N GLY A 49 21.79 -25.07 -8.17
CA GLY A 49 23.09 -25.60 -7.73
C GLY A 49 24.28 -24.88 -8.35
N VAL A 50 25.47 -25.50 -8.25
CA VAL A 50 26.77 -24.90 -8.65
C VAL A 50 26.80 -24.50 -10.12
N LYS A 51 26.13 -25.28 -11.00
CA LYS A 51 25.98 -24.99 -12.43
C LYS A 51 25.14 -23.73 -12.71
N CYS A 52 24.37 -23.26 -11.73
CA CYS A 52 23.51 -22.08 -11.82
C CYS A 52 23.98 -20.99 -10.85
N PRO A 53 25.17 -20.38 -11.05
CA PRO A 53 25.77 -19.45 -10.09
C PRO A 53 24.98 -18.14 -9.92
N ASN A 54 24.03 -17.87 -10.82
CA ASN A 54 23.15 -16.70 -10.78
C ASN A 54 21.72 -17.05 -10.39
N TYR A 55 21.45 -18.30 -9.99
CA TYR A 55 20.14 -18.75 -9.55
C TYR A 55 19.63 -17.88 -8.40
N GLY A 56 18.42 -17.34 -8.56
CA GLY A 56 17.79 -16.48 -7.57
C GLY A 56 18.44 -15.11 -7.38
N LYS A 57 19.43 -14.72 -8.21
CA LYS A 57 19.94 -13.35 -8.21
C LYS A 57 19.00 -12.42 -8.97
N CYS A 58 18.95 -11.17 -8.57
CA CYS A 58 18.17 -10.10 -9.18
C CYS A 58 18.91 -8.77 -9.06
N GLY A 59 18.42 -7.75 -9.77
CA GLY A 59 19.04 -6.44 -9.81
C GLY A 59 19.47 -6.07 -11.22
N LYS A 60 20.10 -4.90 -11.37
CA LYS A 60 20.48 -4.33 -12.67
C LYS A 60 21.23 -5.30 -13.60
N SER A 61 22.09 -6.16 -13.05
CA SER A 61 22.89 -7.12 -13.81
C SER A 61 22.22 -8.50 -14.00
N PHE A 62 21.16 -8.81 -13.24
CA PHE A 62 20.55 -10.15 -13.19
C PHE A 62 19.06 -10.16 -13.58
N GLY A 63 18.46 -8.98 -13.77
CA GLY A 63 17.05 -8.83 -14.14
C GLY A 63 16.09 -8.94 -12.96
N GLN A 64 14.83 -9.21 -13.29
CA GLN A 64 13.73 -9.27 -12.33
C GLN A 64 13.57 -10.66 -11.73
N CYS A 65 13.08 -10.70 -10.50
CA CYS A 65 12.65 -11.92 -9.86
C CYS A 65 11.41 -12.52 -10.54
N PRO A 66 11.22 -13.85 -10.43
CA PRO A 66 9.97 -14.50 -10.83
C PRO A 66 8.71 -13.87 -10.26
N ASN A 67 7.58 -14.10 -10.94
CA ASN A 67 6.29 -13.54 -10.56
C ASN A 67 5.98 -13.70 -9.07
N GLY A 68 5.66 -12.57 -8.43
CA GLY A 68 5.29 -12.49 -7.01
C GLY A 68 6.46 -12.64 -6.03
N GLN A 69 7.71 -12.73 -6.50
CA GLN A 69 8.90 -12.66 -5.66
C GLN A 69 9.46 -11.24 -5.60
N CYS A 70 10.22 -10.98 -4.55
CA CYS A 70 10.81 -9.69 -4.25
C CYS A 70 12.33 -9.75 -4.40
N CYS A 71 12.91 -8.69 -4.96
CA CYS A 71 14.34 -8.55 -5.01
C CYS A 71 14.83 -7.86 -3.74
N SER A 72 15.53 -8.58 -2.87
CA SER A 72 16.10 -8.03 -1.64
C SER A 72 17.18 -6.99 -1.93
N LYS A 73 17.55 -6.20 -0.91
CA LYS A 73 18.70 -5.28 -0.97
C LYS A 73 20.01 -5.96 -1.41
N LYS A 74 20.15 -7.25 -1.09
CA LYS A 74 21.35 -8.05 -1.41
C LYS A 74 21.32 -8.62 -2.84
N GLY A 75 20.31 -8.31 -3.64
CA GLY A 75 20.20 -8.79 -5.02
C GLY A 75 19.80 -10.26 -5.11
N TYR A 76 18.98 -10.74 -4.18
CA TYR A 76 18.41 -12.09 -4.22
C TYR A 76 16.89 -12.07 -4.18
N CYS A 77 16.28 -13.04 -4.86
CA CYS A 77 14.85 -13.26 -4.92
C CYS A 77 14.33 -14.06 -3.72
N GLY A 78 13.17 -13.66 -3.20
CA GLY A 78 12.49 -14.37 -2.13
C GLY A 78 11.12 -13.76 -1.81
N LYS A 79 10.40 -14.36 -0.87
CA LYS A 79 9.03 -13.95 -0.51
C LYS A 79 8.87 -13.47 0.93
N THR A 80 9.89 -13.57 1.77
CA THR A 80 9.80 -13.17 3.18
C THR A 80 10.00 -11.67 3.35
N ALA A 81 9.69 -11.12 4.53
CA ALA A 81 9.89 -9.71 4.84
C ALA A 81 11.33 -9.21 4.59
N ALA A 82 12.35 -10.06 4.79
CA ALA A 82 13.74 -9.72 4.52
C ALA A 82 14.01 -9.42 3.03
N PHE A 83 13.17 -9.94 2.14
CA PHE A 83 13.25 -9.73 0.70
C PHE A 83 12.26 -8.67 0.21
N CYS A 84 11.05 -8.70 0.77
CA CYS A 84 9.91 -7.94 0.25
C CYS A 84 9.71 -6.57 0.88
N SER A 85 10.27 -6.32 2.05
CA SER A 85 10.06 -5.06 2.76
C SER A 85 10.80 -3.89 2.11
N PRO A 86 10.11 -2.79 1.73
CA PRO A 86 10.73 -1.57 1.24
C PRO A 86 11.72 -0.98 2.24
N SER A 87 11.37 -0.99 3.53
CA SER A 87 12.25 -0.47 4.59
C SER A 87 13.51 -1.32 4.80
N LYS A 88 13.50 -2.60 4.39
CA LYS A 88 14.70 -3.46 4.34
C LYS A 88 15.44 -3.39 3.00
N GLY A 89 15.03 -2.50 2.10
CA GLY A 89 15.69 -2.25 0.82
C GLY A 89 15.27 -3.19 -0.30
N CYS A 90 14.02 -3.66 -0.30
CA CYS A 90 13.46 -4.32 -1.48
C CYS A 90 13.57 -3.42 -2.72
N GLN A 91 14.03 -3.98 -3.83
CA GLN A 91 14.27 -3.29 -5.10
C GLN A 91 13.06 -3.48 -6.02
N SER A 92 12.15 -2.50 -6.06
CA SER A 92 10.88 -2.60 -6.79
C SER A 92 11.01 -2.66 -8.32
N GLU A 93 12.14 -2.20 -8.88
CA GLU A 93 12.44 -2.34 -10.31
C GLU A 93 12.70 -3.80 -10.72
N PHE A 94 13.10 -4.64 -9.76
CA PHE A 94 13.52 -6.02 -9.98
C PHE A 94 12.65 -7.04 -9.25
N GLY A 95 11.55 -6.63 -8.61
CA GLY A 95 10.64 -7.53 -7.92
C GLY A 95 9.45 -6.83 -7.28
N THR A 96 8.55 -7.59 -6.70
CA THR A 96 7.27 -7.08 -6.21
C THR A 96 7.29 -6.76 -4.70
N CYS A 97 7.82 -5.59 -4.33
CA CYS A 97 7.89 -5.19 -2.92
C CYS A 97 6.52 -5.09 -2.24
N LYS A 98 6.49 -5.37 -0.93
CA LYS A 98 5.27 -5.51 -0.11
C LYS A 98 5.30 -4.58 1.09
N CYS A 99 4.14 -4.08 1.49
CA CYS A 99 3.95 -3.33 2.72
C CYS A 99 2.77 -3.90 3.51
N GLY A 100 2.62 -3.45 4.75
CA GLY A 100 1.60 -3.94 5.66
C GLY A 100 2.21 -4.67 6.84
N ASP A 101 1.34 -5.31 7.61
CA ASP A 101 1.77 -6.13 8.74
C ASP A 101 2.76 -7.22 8.29
N GLY A 102 3.82 -7.41 9.08
CA GLY A 102 4.96 -8.28 8.76
C GLY A 102 5.91 -7.78 7.64
N PHE A 103 5.50 -6.86 6.77
CA PHE A 103 6.32 -6.35 5.66
C PHE A 103 6.79 -4.90 5.84
N GLY A 104 6.22 -4.17 6.79
CA GLY A 104 6.65 -2.82 7.14
C GLY A 104 6.06 -1.73 6.24
N GLN A 105 6.63 -0.54 6.36
CA GLN A 105 6.09 0.67 5.73
C GLN A 105 6.68 0.93 4.34
N CYS A 106 5.93 1.67 3.54
CA CYS A 106 6.39 2.20 2.26
C CYS A 106 7.37 3.37 2.43
N SER A 107 8.38 3.42 1.56
CA SER A 107 9.34 4.53 1.49
C SER A 107 8.80 5.71 0.67
N ASN A 108 9.50 6.85 0.69
CA ASN A 108 9.22 8.02 -0.15
C ASN A 108 7.77 8.56 -0.06
N ASN A 109 7.17 8.48 1.14
CA ASN A 109 5.78 8.89 1.40
C ASN A 109 4.73 8.21 0.51
N GLN A 110 5.04 7.02 0.00
CA GLN A 110 4.07 6.22 -0.75
C GLN A 110 2.97 5.67 0.17
N CYS A 111 1.89 5.24 -0.45
CA CYS A 111 0.74 4.68 0.22
C CYS A 111 0.81 3.15 0.22
N CYS A 112 0.42 2.53 1.32
CA CYS A 112 0.26 1.10 1.38
C CYS A 112 -1.18 0.73 1.03
N SER A 113 -1.39 0.09 -0.12
CA SER A 113 -2.73 -0.33 -0.55
C SER A 113 -3.29 -1.44 0.35
N LYS A 114 -4.61 -1.68 0.28
CA LYS A 114 -5.27 -2.83 0.93
C LYS A 114 -4.63 -4.18 0.58
N LYS A 115 -4.05 -4.28 -0.62
CA LYS A 115 -3.41 -5.50 -1.13
C LYS A 115 -1.94 -5.65 -0.68
N GLY A 116 -1.44 -4.75 0.16
CA GLY A 116 -0.08 -4.80 0.70
C GLY A 116 0.99 -4.42 -0.32
N TYR A 117 0.70 -3.46 -1.21
CA TYR A 117 1.67 -2.91 -2.17
C TYR A 117 1.83 -1.41 -1.98
N CYS A 118 3.07 -0.95 -2.14
CA CYS A 118 3.41 0.47 -2.15
C CYS A 118 3.12 1.08 -3.51
N GLY A 119 2.59 2.30 -3.50
CA GLY A 119 2.40 3.06 -4.72
C GLY A 119 1.75 4.41 -4.49
N THR A 120 1.37 5.04 -5.60
CA THR A 120 0.73 6.37 -5.63
C THR A 120 -0.64 6.29 -6.31
N GLY A 121 -1.42 7.36 -6.19
CA GLY A 121 -2.75 7.44 -6.81
C GLY A 121 -3.84 6.70 -6.04
N ALA A 122 -5.08 6.83 -6.50
CA ALA A 122 -6.25 6.44 -5.71
C ALA A 122 -6.31 4.94 -5.37
N ALA A 123 -5.79 4.06 -6.23
CA ALA A 123 -5.79 2.61 -5.97
C ALA A 123 -4.94 2.23 -4.74
N TYR A 124 -3.91 3.02 -4.43
CA TYR A 124 -3.01 2.79 -3.31
C TYR A 124 -3.33 3.68 -2.11
N CYS A 125 -3.65 4.94 -2.38
CA CYS A 125 -3.76 5.99 -1.38
C CYS A 125 -5.17 6.24 -0.86
N SER A 126 -6.22 5.76 -1.55
CA SER A 126 -7.59 6.02 -1.10
C SER A 126 -7.88 5.26 0.19
N SER A 127 -8.19 6.00 1.24
CA SER A 127 -8.63 5.44 2.52
C SER A 127 -9.91 4.61 2.35
N LYS A 128 -10.85 5.06 1.50
CA LYS A 128 -12.05 4.29 1.13
C LYS A 128 -11.73 2.95 0.43
N LYS A 129 -10.63 2.86 -0.32
CA LYS A 129 -10.18 1.61 -0.95
C LYS A 129 -9.31 0.73 -0.04
N GLY A 130 -9.18 1.11 1.24
CA GLY A 130 -8.47 0.34 2.26
C GLY A 130 -6.97 0.61 2.28
N CYS A 131 -6.54 1.83 1.98
CA CYS A 131 -5.16 2.24 2.26
C CYS A 131 -4.83 2.02 3.75
N GLN A 132 -3.68 1.42 4.04
CA GLN A 132 -3.23 1.05 5.37
C GLN A 132 -2.35 2.18 5.95
N SER A 133 -2.94 3.05 6.78
CA SER A 133 -2.30 4.27 7.28
C SER A 133 -1.14 4.03 8.25
N GLU A 134 -1.08 2.86 8.89
CA GLU A 134 0.06 2.45 9.72
C GLU A 134 1.30 2.10 8.90
N PHE A 135 1.12 1.81 7.60
CA PHE A 135 2.18 1.32 6.71
C PHE A 135 2.43 2.24 5.51
N GLY A 136 1.73 3.37 5.41
CA GLY A 136 1.92 4.32 4.34
C GLY A 136 1.07 5.59 4.49
N THR A 137 1.27 6.52 3.55
CA THR A 137 0.76 7.89 3.70
C THR A 137 -0.61 8.09 3.05
N CYS A 138 -1.66 7.52 3.67
CA CYS A 138 -3.01 7.54 3.09
C CYS A 138 -3.58 8.93 2.85
N LYS A 139 -4.34 9.04 1.76
CA LYS A 139 -4.92 10.28 1.25
C LYS A 139 -6.43 10.32 1.44
N CYS A 140 -6.96 11.53 1.44
CA CYS A 140 -8.37 11.87 1.48
C CYS A 140 -8.66 13.10 0.62
N GLY A 141 -9.93 13.39 0.43
CA GLY A 141 -10.37 14.49 -0.43
C GLY A 141 -11.04 13.98 -1.70
N LYS A 142 -11.38 14.93 -2.59
CA LYS A 142 -11.92 14.63 -3.92
C LYS A 142 -11.01 13.63 -4.65
N GLY A 143 -11.58 12.51 -5.11
CA GLY A 143 -10.85 11.42 -5.78
C GLY A 143 -10.19 10.39 -4.86
N TYR A 144 -9.99 10.68 -3.57
CA TYR A 144 -9.38 9.75 -2.59
C TYR A 144 -10.36 9.28 -1.51
N GLY A 145 -11.49 9.96 -1.33
CA GLY A 145 -12.55 9.58 -0.40
C GLY A 145 -12.30 10.08 1.02
N GLN A 146 -13.08 9.55 1.95
CA GLN A 146 -13.04 9.94 3.36
C GLN A 146 -11.99 9.13 4.13
N CYS A 147 -11.43 9.72 5.18
CA CYS A 147 -10.59 9.00 6.13
C CYS A 147 -11.37 7.95 6.94
N SER A 148 -10.63 7.02 7.55
CA SER A 148 -11.19 6.07 8.52
C SER A 148 -11.87 6.80 9.69
N SER A 149 -12.82 6.12 10.35
CA SER A 149 -13.58 6.71 11.46
C SER A 149 -12.67 7.38 12.49
N ASN A 150 -13.02 8.60 12.88
CA ASN A 150 -12.30 9.49 13.82
C ASN A 150 -11.03 10.17 13.30
N GLN A 151 -10.65 9.96 12.03
CA GLN A 151 -9.56 10.73 11.42
C GLN A 151 -10.08 11.96 10.67
N CYS A 152 -9.23 12.96 10.60
CA CYS A 152 -9.51 14.22 9.94
C CYS A 152 -8.79 14.27 8.61
N CYS A 153 -9.43 14.90 7.62
CA CYS A 153 -8.80 15.15 6.34
C CYS A 153 -8.18 16.55 6.36
N SER A 154 -6.85 16.63 6.40
CA SER A 154 -6.15 17.92 6.40
C SER A 154 -6.38 18.71 5.11
N LYS A 155 -6.07 20.01 5.10
CA LYS A 155 -6.04 20.85 3.89
C LYS A 155 -5.19 20.26 2.77
N LYS A 156 -4.14 19.52 3.12
CA LYS A 156 -3.21 18.86 2.19
C LYS A 156 -3.70 17.49 1.69
N GLY A 157 -4.92 17.07 2.05
CA GLY A 157 -5.52 15.82 1.58
C GLY A 157 -4.92 14.57 2.22
N TYR A 158 -4.45 14.67 3.47
CA TYR A 158 -3.95 13.54 4.25
C TYR A 158 -4.85 13.25 5.44
N CYS A 159 -5.00 11.96 5.73
CA CYS A 159 -5.67 11.49 6.93
C CYS A 159 -4.74 11.52 8.13
N GLY A 160 -5.27 11.93 9.28
CA GLY A 160 -4.53 11.90 10.53
C GLY A 160 -5.32 12.48 11.68
N THR A 161 -4.63 12.65 12.80
CA THR A 161 -5.19 13.18 14.05
C THR A 161 -4.41 14.41 14.50
N GLY A 162 -4.94 15.14 15.47
CA GLY A 162 -4.30 16.36 16.00
C GLY A 162 -4.55 17.60 15.15
N ALA A 163 -4.08 18.75 15.63
CA ALA A 163 -4.46 20.06 15.10
C ALA A 163 -4.07 20.27 13.64
N ALA A 164 -2.94 19.72 13.17
CA ALA A 164 -2.50 19.85 11.79
C ALA A 164 -3.47 19.21 10.77
N TYR A 165 -4.25 18.23 11.21
CA TYR A 165 -5.21 17.50 10.37
C TYR A 165 -6.65 17.92 10.64
N CYS A 166 -6.97 18.13 11.92
CA CYS A 166 -8.33 18.29 12.39
C CYS A 166 -8.78 19.74 12.54
N SER A 167 -7.87 20.70 12.62
CA SER A 167 -8.25 22.10 12.86
C SER A 167 -9.04 22.66 11.67
N SER A 168 -10.26 23.12 11.95
CA SER A 168 -11.11 23.79 10.96
C SER A 168 -10.42 25.05 10.39
N THR A 169 -9.75 25.83 11.24
CA THR A 169 -9.01 27.03 10.79
C THR A 169 -7.77 26.72 9.97
N LYS A 170 -7.16 25.53 10.14
CA LYS A 170 -6.06 25.06 9.28
C LYS A 170 -6.55 24.37 7.99
N GLY A 171 -7.84 24.44 7.69
CA GLY A 171 -8.43 23.96 6.45
C GLY A 171 -8.71 22.47 6.44
N CYS A 172 -9.06 21.88 7.58
CA CYS A 172 -9.62 20.53 7.61
C CYS A 172 -10.85 20.43 6.69
N GLN A 173 -10.91 19.38 5.88
CA GLN A 173 -11.95 19.14 4.89
C GLN A 173 -13.07 18.28 5.49
N SER A 174 -14.14 18.91 5.97
CA SER A 174 -15.24 18.25 6.69
C SER A 174 -16.04 17.26 5.86
N GLU A 175 -16.03 17.38 4.53
CA GLU A 175 -16.64 16.41 3.62
C GLU A 175 -15.89 15.07 3.59
N PHE A 176 -14.61 15.08 3.98
CA PHE A 176 -13.70 13.93 3.85
C PHE A 176 -13.10 13.46 5.18
N GLY A 177 -13.47 14.07 6.30
CA GLY A 177 -13.03 13.67 7.63
C GLY A 177 -13.71 14.46 8.74
N THR A 178 -13.45 14.08 10.00
CA THR A 178 -14.19 14.60 11.15
C THR A 178 -13.50 15.82 11.79
N CYS A 179 -13.64 16.99 11.17
CA CYS A 179 -12.98 18.22 11.64
C CYS A 179 -13.39 18.64 13.06
N LYS A 180 -12.45 19.30 13.75
CA LYS A 180 -12.51 19.66 15.16
C LYS A 180 -12.41 21.17 15.36
N CYS A 181 -13.01 21.63 16.45
CA CYS A 181 -12.94 22.99 16.97
C CYS A 181 -12.70 22.98 18.47
N GLY A 182 -12.39 24.14 19.04
CA GLY A 182 -12.08 24.30 20.45
C GLY A 182 -10.63 24.67 20.69
N LYS A 183 -10.24 24.71 21.97
CA LYS A 183 -8.85 24.97 22.39
C LYS A 183 -7.89 24.01 21.67
N GLY A 184 -6.91 24.57 20.95
CA GLY A 184 -5.92 23.83 20.16
C GLY A 184 -6.37 23.41 18.74
N TYR A 185 -7.66 23.48 18.42
CA TYR A 185 -8.20 23.15 17.08
C TYR A 185 -8.79 24.36 16.35
N GLY A 186 -8.98 25.48 17.04
CA GLY A 186 -9.45 26.73 16.46
C GLY A 186 -10.97 26.79 16.31
N GLN A 187 -11.43 27.84 15.63
CA GLN A 187 -12.84 28.14 15.46
C GLN A 187 -13.44 27.40 14.26
N CYS A 188 -14.76 27.21 14.29
CA CYS A 188 -15.50 26.72 13.13
C CYS A 188 -15.60 27.78 12.02
N SER A 189 -15.89 27.34 10.79
CA SER A 189 -16.19 28.22 9.66
C SER A 189 -17.34 29.18 9.99
N SER A 190 -17.39 30.35 9.36
CA SER A 190 -18.39 31.38 9.63
C SER A 190 -19.82 30.82 9.64
N ASN A 191 -20.56 31.11 10.72
CA ASN A 191 -21.93 30.64 11.00
C ASN A 191 -22.05 29.17 11.45
N GLN A 192 -20.98 28.54 11.93
CA GLN A 192 -21.04 27.24 12.60
C GLN A 192 -20.72 27.37 14.09
N CYS A 193 -21.32 26.46 14.85
CA CYS A 193 -21.23 26.38 16.28
C CYS A 193 -20.21 25.32 16.67
N CYS A 194 -19.44 25.57 17.73
CA CYS A 194 -18.52 24.58 18.28
C CYS A 194 -19.19 23.85 19.44
N SER A 195 -19.59 22.60 19.24
CA SER A 195 -20.24 21.79 20.28
C SER A 195 -19.34 21.58 21.51
N LYS A 196 -19.93 21.18 22.64
CA LYS A 196 -19.19 20.71 23.83
C LYS A 196 -18.15 19.63 23.51
N LYS A 197 -18.42 18.80 22.49
CA LYS A 197 -17.54 17.70 22.04
C LYS A 197 -16.43 18.15 21.07
N GLY A 198 -16.31 19.45 20.78
CA GLY A 198 -15.26 20.01 19.92
C GLY A 198 -15.48 19.71 18.44
N TYR A 199 -16.73 19.63 17.99
CA TYR A 199 -17.09 19.48 16.58
C TYR A 199 -17.90 20.68 16.09
N CYS A 200 -17.72 21.01 14.81
CA CYS A 200 -18.45 22.07 14.14
C CYS A 200 -19.79 21.57 13.58
N GLY A 201 -20.85 22.35 13.75
CA GLY A 201 -22.16 22.05 13.18
C GLY A 201 -23.13 23.22 13.35
N LYS A 202 -24.35 23.06 12.83
CA LYS A 202 -25.38 24.13 12.84
C LYS A 202 -26.67 23.74 13.59
N THR A 203 -26.78 22.51 14.10
CA THR A 203 -28.01 22.08 14.80
C THR A 203 -27.95 22.43 16.28
N SER A 204 -29.08 22.35 16.99
CA SER A 204 -29.14 22.63 18.43
C SER A 204 -28.18 21.79 19.27
N ALA A 205 -27.80 20.59 18.81
CA ALA A 205 -26.78 19.76 19.46
C ALA A 205 -25.37 20.39 19.47
N TYR A 206 -25.11 21.31 18.54
CA TYR A 206 -23.85 22.04 18.42
C TYR A 206 -23.95 23.47 18.96
N CYS A 207 -25.08 24.13 18.72
CA CYS A 207 -25.24 25.57 18.96
C CYS A 207 -25.78 25.93 20.34
N SER A 208 -26.54 25.03 20.97
CA SER A 208 -27.18 25.33 22.25
C SER A 208 -26.15 25.60 23.34
N VAL A 209 -26.22 26.80 23.93
CA VAL A 209 -25.41 27.17 25.11
C VAL A 209 -25.67 26.19 26.27
N VAL A 210 -26.94 25.79 26.47
CA VAL A 210 -27.33 24.81 27.50
C VAL A 210 -26.67 23.44 27.28
N LYS A 211 -26.45 23.04 26.02
CA LYS A 211 -25.73 21.79 25.68
C LYS A 211 -24.20 21.95 25.68
N GLY A 212 -23.69 23.11 26.06
CA GLY A 212 -22.27 23.40 26.23
C GLY A 212 -21.56 23.82 24.94
N CYS A 213 -22.25 24.54 24.06
CA CYS A 213 -21.59 25.20 22.93
C CYS A 213 -20.44 26.11 23.42
N GLN A 214 -19.30 26.04 22.75
CA GLN A 214 -18.08 26.79 23.07
C GLN A 214 -18.05 28.11 22.30
N SER A 215 -18.51 29.19 22.93
CA SER A 215 -18.68 30.52 22.30
C SER A 215 -17.38 31.18 21.84
N GLU A 216 -16.24 30.84 22.45
CA GLU A 216 -14.91 31.29 21.96
C GLU A 216 -14.54 30.67 20.60
N PHE A 217 -15.17 29.57 20.20
CA PHE A 217 -14.78 28.77 19.04
C PHE A 217 -15.89 28.59 18.00
N GLY A 218 -17.05 29.21 18.19
CA GLY A 218 -18.15 29.20 17.23
C GLY A 218 -19.32 30.07 17.68
N VAL A 219 -20.34 30.18 16.83
CA VAL A 219 -21.53 30.99 17.13
C VAL A 219 -22.50 30.16 17.96
N CYS A 220 -22.72 30.51 19.22
CA CYS A 220 -23.64 29.80 20.12
C CYS A 220 -24.94 30.58 20.31
N ASN A 221 -26.05 29.87 20.51
CA ASN A 221 -27.37 30.44 20.76
C ASN A 221 -28.20 29.64 21.76
#